data_AF-A0A6G2DEF9-F1
#
_entry.id   AF-A0A6G2DEF9-F1
#
_cell.length_a   1.000
_cell.length_b   1.000
_cell.length_c   1.000
_cell.angle_alpha   90.00
_cell.angle_beta   90.00
_cell.angle_gamma   90.00
#
_symmetry.space_group_name_H-M   'P 1'
#
loop_
_entity.id
_entity.type
_entity.pdbx_description
1 polymer ?
#
loop_
_entity_poly.entity_id
_entity_poly.type
_entity_poly.pdbx_seq_one_letter_code
_entity_poly.pdbx_strand_id
1 'polypeptide(L)' 'MSEPLFLQSVMQEKIWGGTKLRDEFGYDIPSEKVGEYWAISA' A
#
# COMPACT_ATOMS: atom_id res chain seq x y z
N MET A 1 -15.65 8.07 23.75
CA MET A 1 -15.71 6.62 23.44
C MET A 1 -14.77 6.42 22.27
N SER A 2 -13.90 5.42 22.30
CA SER A 2 -12.92 5.19 21.24
C SER A 2 -13.44 4.11 20.29
N GLU A 3 -13.34 4.35 18.99
CA GLU A 3 -13.76 3.41 17.94
C GLU A 3 -12.62 3.14 16.95
N PRO A 4 -12.63 1.98 16.26
CA PRO A 4 -11.66 1.69 15.22
C PRO A 4 -11.77 2.68 14.05
N LEU A 5 -10.63 3.24 13.64
CA LEU A 5 -10.54 4.11 12.48
C LEU A 5 -9.89 3.35 11.31
N PHE A 6 -10.60 3.28 10.20
CA PHE A 6 -10.03 2.84 8.93
C PHE A 6 -9.40 4.03 8.22
N LEU A 7 -8.13 3.90 7.83
CA LEU A 7 -7.38 4.97 7.17
C LEU A 7 -7.43 4.83 5.66
N GLN A 8 -7.42 5.96 4.97
CA GLN A 8 -7.11 6.00 3.54
C GLN A 8 -5.59 5.97 3.39
N SER A 9 -5.11 4.83 2.93
CA SER A 9 -3.70 4.54 2.70
C SER A 9 -3.22 5.04 1.33
N VAL A 10 -1.91 5.22 1.18
CA VAL A 10 -1.28 5.66 -0.08
C VAL A 10 -0.24 4.64 -0.55
N MET A 11 -0.21 4.36 -1.86
CA MET A 11 0.83 3.56 -2.50
C MET A 11 1.83 4.45 -3.23
N GLN A 12 3.11 4.11 -3.14
CA GLN A 12 4.21 4.90 -3.71
C GLN A 12 5.06 4.05 -4.65
N GLU A 13 5.34 4.58 -5.84
CA GLU A 13 6.30 3.97 -6.76
C GLU A 13 7.74 4.18 -6.31
N LYS A 14 8.59 3.18 -6.56
CA LYS A 14 10.03 3.23 -6.28
C LYS A 14 10.80 2.53 -7.38
N ILE A 15 12.06 2.90 -7.59
CA ILE A 15 12.94 2.24 -8.57
C ILE A 15 13.16 0.74 -8.26
N TRP A 16 13.04 0.38 -6.98
CA TRP A 16 13.13 -0.98 -6.47
C TRP A 16 11.76 -1.62 -6.21
N GLY A 17 10.68 -0.94 -6.60
CA GLY A 17 9.32 -1.44 -6.44
C GLY A 17 9.00 -2.60 -7.38
N GLY A 18 7.86 -3.25 -7.14
CA GLY A 18 7.46 -4.46 -7.83
C GLY A 18 6.00 -4.83 -7.60
N THR A 19 5.69 -6.12 -7.68
CA THR A 19 4.31 -6.64 -7.70
C THR A 19 3.91 -7.38 -6.43
N LYS A 20 4.83 -7.53 -5.48
CA LYS A 20 4.64 -8.36 -4.28
C LYS A 20 3.40 -8.00 -3.46
N LEU A 21 3.02 -6.71 -3.41
CA LEU A 21 1.82 -6.28 -2.72
C LEU A 21 0.54 -6.88 -3.35
N ARG A 22 0.50 -7.05 -4.66
CA ARG A 22 -0.58 -7.76 -5.35
C ARG A 22 -0.45 -9.26 -5.15
N ASP A 23 0.72 -9.82 -5.42
CA ASP A 23 0.88 -11.28 -5.55
C ASP A 23 0.73 -11.99 -4.18
N GLU A 24 1.18 -11.36 -3.10
CA GLU A 24 1.15 -11.96 -1.75
C GLU A 24 -0.06 -11.51 -0.90
N PHE A 25 -0.55 -10.27 -1.12
CA PHE A 25 -1.60 -9.68 -0.29
C PHE A 25 -2.89 -9.36 -1.06
N GLY A 26 -2.92 -9.56 -2.38
CA GLY A 26 -4.10 -9.33 -3.21
C GLY A 26 -4.48 -7.85 -3.39
N TYR A 27 -3.56 -6.91 -3.11
CA TYR A 27 -3.84 -5.49 -3.32
C TYR A 27 -3.93 -5.15 -4.81
N ASP A 28 -4.90 -4.29 -5.14
CA ASP A 28 -4.93 -3.63 -6.43
C ASP A 28 -3.85 -2.55 -6.44
N ILE A 29 -2.83 -2.72 -7.29
CA ILE A 29 -1.69 -1.81 -7.37
C ILE A 29 -1.76 -1.00 -8.66
N PRO A 30 -1.52 0.32 -8.61
CA PRO A 30 -1.63 1.19 -9.79
C PRO A 30 -0.54 0.93 -10.84
N SER A 31 0.54 0.22 -10.50
CA SER A 31 1.60 -0.15 -11.44
C SER A 31 2.46 -1.32 -10.93
N GLU A 32 3.27 -1.88 -11.82
CA GLU A 32 4.25 -2.94 -11.47
C GLU A 32 5.50 -2.40 -10.72
N LYS A 33 5.49 -1.13 -10.28
CA LYS A 33 6.62 -0.46 -9.62
C LYS A 33 6.30 0.04 -8.22
N VAL A 34 5.21 -0.43 -7.61
CA VAL A 34 4.89 -0.05 -6.24
C VAL A 34 5.92 -0.64 -5.29
N GLY A 35 6.65 0.22 -4.59
CA GLY A 35 7.66 -0.19 -3.60
C GLY A 35 7.14 -0.12 -2.17
N GLU A 36 6.26 0.83 -1.88
CA GLU A 36 5.79 1.09 -0.53
C GLU A 36 4.27 1.25 -0.50
N TYR A 37 3.66 0.72 0.56
CA TYR A 37 2.27 0.93 0.90
C TYR A 37 2.20 1.54 2.30
N TRP A 38 1.89 2.83 2.37
CA TRP A 38 1.77 3.58 3.62
C TRP A 38 0.37 3.37 4.17
N ALA A 39 0.15 2.20 4.78
CA ALA A 39 -1.14 1.78 5.31
C ALA A 39 -1.56 2.60 6.55
N ILE A 40 -0.60 2.91 7.42
CA ILE A 40 -0.75 3.80 8.58
C ILE A 40 0.45 4.73 8.56
N SER A 41 0.19 6.03 8.41
CA SER A 41 1.21 7.07 8.28
C SER A 41 0.67 8.38 8.86
N ALA A 42 1.56 9.23 9.36
CA ALA A 42 1.27 10.52 9.97
C ALA A 42 2.27 11.57 9.48
#